data_AF-A0A1Q3F9M6-F1
#
_entry.id   AF-A0A1Q3F9M6-F1
#
_cell.length_a   1.000
_cell.length_b   1.000
_cell.length_c   1.000
_cell.angle_alpha   90.00
_cell.angle_beta   90.00
_cell.angle_gamma   90.00
#
_symmetry.space_group_name_H-M   'P 1'
#
loop_
_entity.id
_entity.type
_entity.pdbx_description
1 polymer ?
#
loop_
_entity_poly.entity_id
_entity_poly.type
_entity_poly.pdbx_seq_one_letter_code
_entity_poly.pdbx_strand_id
1 'polypeptide(L)'
;MRKFVQFVVQRINPRIVKSSSNRPFSSAATPKNSPNDTPTFRRVWKLMFGKYLLVTNTVSSGGLMMLGDVVAQELEKRRHGTGQHKQGYDWNRIGCMTLVGISQGPLHHYLYKWMDRFLPGASVSTVFKKIGIDQFVISPIFIVTYMYSAGLLEGSSVRECTDEIKDKYWTIYTADWLVWPPTQFINFYFINPQYRVLYINAITMLYNVFLCYIKHNEDLRINLGGSDAVKKD
;
A
#
# COMPACT_ATOMS: atom_id res chain seq x y z
N MET A 1 16.03 14.18 -30.35
CA MET A 1 14.90 13.99 -29.40
C MET A 1 13.64 13.34 -30.00
N ARG A 2 13.08 13.82 -31.13
CA ARG A 2 11.85 13.22 -31.73
C ARG A 2 11.97 11.73 -32.13
N LYS A 3 13.15 11.28 -32.58
CA LYS A 3 13.40 9.86 -32.94
C LYS A 3 13.47 8.93 -31.72
N PHE A 4 13.92 9.42 -30.56
CA PHE A 4 13.97 8.65 -29.31
C PHE A 4 12.57 8.48 -28.70
N VAL A 5 11.73 9.52 -28.79
CA VAL A 5 10.31 9.45 -28.40
C VAL A 5 9.53 8.47 -29.28
N GLN A 6 9.78 8.47 -30.59
CA GLN A 6 9.17 7.48 -31.52
C GLN A 6 9.60 6.03 -31.23
N PHE A 7 10.88 5.82 -30.89
CA PHE A 7 11.40 4.51 -30.51
C PHE A 7 10.75 3.97 -29.22
N VAL A 8 10.55 4.82 -28.23
CA VAL A 8 9.89 4.46 -26.96
C VAL A 8 8.39 4.19 -27.17
N VAL A 9 7.71 4.97 -28.02
CA VAL A 9 6.29 4.76 -28.35
C VAL A 9 6.05 3.45 -29.10
N GLN A 10 6.96 3.05 -30.01
CA GLN A 10 6.85 1.77 -30.75
C GLN A 10 6.98 0.52 -29.86
N ARG A 11 7.75 0.59 -28.76
CA ARG A 11 7.88 -0.54 -27.82
C ARG A 11 6.71 -0.67 -26.85
N ILE A 12 5.91 0.39 -26.68
CA ILE A 12 4.82 0.44 -25.70
C ILE A 12 3.48 0.01 -26.31
N ASN A 13 3.27 0.11 -27.64
CA ASN A 13 2.00 -0.29 -28.25
C ASN A 13 2.10 -0.59 -29.78
N PRO A 14 2.24 -1.86 -30.21
CA PRO A 14 2.41 -2.19 -31.63
C PRO A 14 1.12 -2.08 -32.47
N ARG A 15 -0.01 -1.64 -31.91
CA ARG A 15 -1.31 -1.64 -32.62
C ARG A 15 -1.75 -0.29 -33.21
N ILE A 16 -0.97 0.77 -33.06
CA ILE A 16 -1.33 2.09 -33.58
C ILE A 16 -0.32 2.51 -34.65
N VAL A 17 -0.26 1.79 -35.78
CA VAL A 17 -0.01 2.29 -37.15
C VAL A 17 -0.18 1.09 -38.08
N LYS A 18 -1.40 0.90 -38.59
CA LYS A 18 -1.71 0.35 -39.92
C LYS A 18 -3.22 0.35 -40.10
N SER A 19 -3.73 1.43 -40.68
CA SER A 19 -5.00 1.39 -41.41
C SER A 19 -5.06 2.57 -42.37
N SER A 20 -4.45 2.39 -43.54
CA SER A 20 -4.97 2.98 -44.78
C SER A 20 -5.07 1.86 -45.82
N SER A 21 -6.04 2.01 -46.73
CA SER A 21 -6.29 1.23 -47.96
C SER A 21 -7.37 0.15 -47.89
N ASN A 22 -8.56 0.56 -48.36
CA ASN A 22 -9.50 -0.11 -49.26
C ASN A 22 -9.44 -1.65 -49.39
N ARG A 23 -10.54 -2.32 -49.05
CA ARG A 23 -11.05 -3.49 -49.80
C ARG A 23 -12.58 -3.57 -49.76
N PRO A 24 -13.22 -4.12 -50.82
CA PRO A 24 -14.65 -3.97 -51.07
C PRO A 24 -15.51 -4.95 -50.28
N PHE A 25 -16.80 -4.61 -50.25
CA PHE A 25 -17.93 -5.35 -49.71
C PHE A 25 -17.93 -6.83 -50.18
N SER A 26 -17.94 -7.78 -49.23
CA SER A 26 -18.32 -9.17 -49.49
C SER A 26 -19.17 -9.66 -48.32
N SER A 27 -20.39 -10.06 -48.65
CA SER A 27 -21.38 -10.69 -47.79
C SER A 27 -21.04 -12.17 -47.62
N ALA A 28 -20.83 -12.65 -46.39
CA ALA A 28 -21.19 -14.01 -45.96
C ALA A 28 -20.87 -14.27 -44.47
N ALA A 29 -21.83 -14.94 -43.81
CA ALA A 29 -21.74 -15.72 -42.58
C ALA A 29 -21.52 -14.97 -41.25
N THR A 30 -22.63 -14.74 -40.54
CA THR A 30 -22.67 -14.62 -39.08
C THR A 30 -22.29 -15.96 -38.44
N PRO A 31 -21.26 -16.04 -37.56
CA PRO A 31 -21.07 -17.22 -36.74
C PRO A 31 -22.06 -17.20 -35.57
N LYS A 32 -22.94 -18.20 -35.53
CA LYS A 32 -23.76 -18.55 -34.36
C LYS A 32 -22.84 -19.11 -33.24
N ASN A 33 -22.85 -18.39 -32.12
CA ASN A 33 -22.57 -18.75 -30.71
C ASN A 33 -21.72 -19.98 -30.34
N SER A 34 -20.74 -19.75 -29.46
CA SER A 34 -20.38 -20.68 -28.37
C SER A 34 -20.41 -19.90 -27.03
N PRO A 35 -21.26 -20.27 -26.05
CA PRO A 35 -21.42 -19.54 -24.80
C PRO A 35 -20.63 -20.21 -23.66
N ASN A 36 -19.29 -20.22 -23.68
CA ASN A 36 -18.54 -20.84 -22.58
C ASN A 36 -17.07 -20.41 -22.34
N ASP A 37 -16.71 -19.13 -22.53
CA ASP A 37 -15.34 -18.66 -22.21
C ASP A 37 -15.30 -17.44 -21.27
N THR A 38 -15.19 -17.73 -19.98
CA THR A 38 -14.83 -16.88 -18.81
C THR A 38 -15.07 -15.35 -18.87
N PRO A 39 -16.32 -14.86 -18.85
CA PRO A 39 -16.64 -13.43 -18.71
C PRO A 39 -16.77 -12.96 -17.25
N THR A 40 -16.82 -13.88 -16.28
CA THR A 40 -17.13 -13.57 -14.88
C THR A 40 -15.98 -12.85 -14.18
N PHE A 41 -14.74 -13.35 -14.30
CA PHE A 41 -13.58 -12.77 -13.60
C PHE A 41 -13.30 -11.32 -14.04
N ARG A 42 -13.28 -11.05 -15.36
CA ARG A 42 -13.07 -9.69 -15.88
C ARG A 42 -14.20 -8.73 -15.47
N ARG A 43 -15.43 -9.22 -15.36
CA ARG A 43 -16.59 -8.42 -14.92
C ARG A 43 -16.50 -8.11 -13.43
N VAL A 44 -16.20 -9.10 -12.59
CA VAL A 44 -15.95 -8.93 -11.15
C VAL A 44 -14.81 -7.95 -10.92
N TRP A 45 -13.69 -8.11 -11.64
CA TRP A 45 -12.53 -7.23 -11.55
C TRP A 45 -12.88 -5.77 -11.86
N LYS A 46 -13.63 -5.51 -12.94
CA LYS A 46 -14.10 -4.16 -13.29
C LYS A 46 -15.05 -3.57 -12.25
N LEU A 47 -15.87 -4.40 -11.60
CA LEU A 47 -16.79 -3.94 -10.56
C LEU A 47 -16.04 -3.58 -9.27
N MET A 48 -15.10 -4.44 -8.84
CA MET A 48 -14.29 -4.21 -7.64
C MET A 48 -13.40 -2.97 -7.79
N PHE A 49 -12.65 -2.86 -8.89
CA PHE A 49 -11.73 -1.74 -9.11
C PHE A 49 -12.37 -0.53 -9.82
N GLY A 50 -13.69 -0.53 -9.97
CA GLY A 50 -14.48 0.56 -10.54
C GLY A 50 -15.51 1.07 -9.55
N LYS A 51 -16.73 0.53 -9.62
CA LYS A 51 -17.88 0.99 -8.82
C LYS A 51 -17.66 0.79 -7.31
N TYR A 52 -17.01 -0.30 -6.92
CA TYR A 52 -16.82 -0.69 -5.51
C TYR A 52 -15.38 -0.49 -5.02
N LEU A 53 -14.63 0.44 -5.63
CA LEU A 53 -13.23 0.65 -5.31
C LEU A 53 -13.01 1.05 -3.84
N LEU A 54 -13.91 1.84 -3.26
CA LEU A 54 -13.88 2.19 -1.84
C LEU A 54 -13.98 0.94 -0.96
N VAL A 55 -14.99 0.11 -1.19
CA VAL A 55 -15.22 -1.13 -0.43
C VAL A 55 -14.02 -2.08 -0.58
N THR A 56 -13.51 -2.22 -1.80
CA THR A 56 -12.35 -3.07 -2.09
C THR A 56 -11.12 -2.58 -1.32
N ASN A 57 -10.84 -1.27 -1.31
CA ASN A 57 -9.74 -0.69 -0.56
C ASN A 57 -9.93 -0.93 0.95
N THR A 58 -11.12 -0.65 1.49
CA THR A 58 -11.44 -0.85 2.91
C THR A 58 -11.24 -2.29 3.37
N VAL A 59 -11.84 -3.26 2.66
CA VAL A 59 -11.75 -4.67 3.02
C VAL A 59 -10.33 -5.19 2.84
N SER A 60 -9.65 -4.80 1.77
CA SER A 60 -8.26 -5.23 1.52
C SER A 60 -7.31 -4.67 2.56
N SER A 61 -7.46 -3.40 2.97
CA SER A 61 -6.65 -2.79 4.03
C SER A 61 -6.86 -3.48 5.37
N GLY A 62 -8.11 -3.80 5.74
CA GLY A 62 -8.40 -4.59 6.94
C GLY A 62 -7.74 -5.97 6.92
N GLY A 63 -7.90 -6.72 5.82
CA GLY A 63 -7.30 -8.05 5.66
C GLY A 63 -5.77 -8.04 5.65
N LEU A 64 -5.15 -7.06 5.00
CA LEU A 64 -3.68 -6.91 5.00
C LEU A 64 -3.15 -6.57 6.40
N MET A 65 -3.87 -5.76 7.18
CA MET A 65 -3.45 -5.42 8.53
C MET A 65 -3.62 -6.60 9.49
N MET A 66 -4.72 -7.36 9.36
CA MET A 66 -4.95 -8.62 10.08
C MET A 66 -3.80 -9.62 9.85
N LEU A 67 -3.44 -9.84 8.59
CA LEU A 67 -2.35 -10.75 8.23
C LEU A 67 -0.99 -10.23 8.71
N GLY A 68 -0.77 -8.91 8.60
CA GLY A 68 0.42 -8.26 9.12
C GLY A 68 0.61 -8.51 10.62
N ASP A 69 -0.46 -8.38 11.40
CA ASP A 69 -0.41 -8.59 12.84
C ASP A 69 -0.19 -10.07 13.22
N VAL A 70 -0.86 -11.00 12.53
CA VAL A 70 -0.63 -12.46 12.73
C VAL A 70 0.85 -12.81 12.52
N VAL A 71 1.47 -12.26 11.47
CA VAL A 71 2.90 -12.49 11.20
C VAL A 71 3.78 -11.78 12.23
N ALA A 72 3.44 -10.56 12.65
CA ALA A 72 4.18 -9.84 13.69
C ALA A 72 4.20 -10.63 15.01
N GLN A 73 3.05 -11.15 15.45
CA GLN A 73 2.96 -11.99 16.65
C GLN A 73 3.77 -13.29 16.51
N GLU A 74 3.82 -13.88 15.32
CA GLU A 74 4.66 -15.06 15.06
C GLU A 74 6.16 -14.73 15.17
N LEU A 75 6.59 -13.55 14.72
CA LEU A 75 7.96 -13.08 14.88
C LEU A 75 8.31 -12.82 16.35
N GLU A 76 7.38 -12.22 17.12
CA GLU A 76 7.52 -12.00 18.57
C GLU A 76 7.70 -13.33 19.31
N LYS A 77 6.86 -14.34 19.02
CA LYS A 77 6.96 -15.68 19.60
C LYS A 77 8.33 -16.34 19.34
N ARG A 78 8.87 -16.18 18.12
CA ARG A 78 10.18 -16.72 17.77
C ARG A 78 11.34 -16.00 18.48
N ARG A 79 11.19 -14.70 18.70
CA ARG A 79 12.22 -13.87 19.34
C ARG A 79 12.35 -14.13 20.84
N HIS A 80 11.24 -14.35 21.55
CA HIS A 80 11.24 -14.54 23.01
C HIS A 80 11.61 -15.97 23.48
N GLY A 81 11.84 -16.90 22.56
CA GLY A 81 12.31 -18.26 22.86
C GLY A 81 11.23 -19.16 23.48
N THR A 82 11.37 -20.47 23.25
CA THR A 82 10.40 -21.53 23.57
C THR A 82 10.12 -21.74 25.08
N GLY A 83 10.70 -20.91 25.97
CA GLY A 83 10.74 -21.11 27.42
C GLY A 83 9.78 -20.25 28.24
N GLN A 84 9.26 -19.15 27.71
CA GLN A 84 8.23 -18.34 28.38
C GLN A 84 6.91 -18.47 27.61
N HIS A 85 5.92 -19.07 28.27
CA HIS A 85 4.54 -19.32 27.85
C HIS A 85 4.23 -19.21 26.34
N LYS A 86 3.90 -20.35 25.71
CA LYS A 86 3.11 -20.40 24.47
C LYS A 86 1.73 -19.75 24.70
N GLN A 87 1.68 -18.43 24.80
CA GLN A 87 0.46 -17.66 24.66
C GLN A 87 -0.02 -17.85 23.21
N GLY A 88 -1.33 -18.03 23.04
CA GLY A 88 -1.95 -18.16 21.72
C GLY A 88 -1.75 -16.92 20.86
N TYR A 89 -2.51 -16.80 19.76
CA TYR A 89 -2.63 -15.49 19.12
C TYR A 89 -3.49 -14.57 19.99
N ASP A 90 -3.07 -13.32 20.14
CA ASP A 90 -3.90 -12.29 20.73
C ASP A 90 -4.96 -11.87 19.71
N TRP A 91 -6.16 -12.43 19.86
CA TRP A 91 -7.30 -12.15 18.98
C TRP A 91 -7.86 -10.74 19.17
N ASN A 92 -7.69 -10.14 20.35
CA ASN A 92 -8.13 -8.76 20.57
C ASN A 92 -7.25 -7.81 19.76
N ARG A 93 -5.93 -8.00 19.82
CA ARG A 93 -4.95 -7.25 19.01
C ARG A 93 -5.21 -7.41 17.52
N ILE A 94 -5.42 -8.65 17.03
CA ILE A 94 -5.74 -8.90 15.61
C ILE A 94 -7.03 -8.17 15.21
N GLY A 95 -8.06 -8.19 16.06
CA GLY A 95 -9.31 -7.48 15.86
C GLY A 95 -9.11 -5.97 15.76
N CYS A 96 -8.36 -5.38 16.69
CA CYS A 96 -8.02 -3.96 16.70
C CYS A 96 -7.26 -3.56 15.43
N MET A 97 -6.20 -4.30 15.08
CA MET A 97 -5.41 -4.05 13.85
C MET A 97 -6.26 -4.19 12.58
N THR A 98 -7.19 -5.14 12.54
CA THR A 98 -8.12 -5.27 11.42
C THR A 98 -9.01 -4.02 11.29
N LEU A 99 -9.56 -3.52 12.40
CA LEU A 99 -10.38 -2.31 12.43
C LEU A 99 -9.58 -1.06 12.08
N VAL A 100 -8.32 -0.97 12.50
CA VAL A 100 -7.39 0.07 12.04
C VAL A 100 -7.27 0.04 10.53
N GLY A 101 -6.99 -1.12 9.93
CA GLY A 101 -6.92 -1.27 8.47
C GLY A 101 -8.22 -0.86 7.76
N ILE A 102 -9.37 -1.23 8.30
CA ILE A 102 -10.69 -0.82 7.77
C ILE A 102 -10.86 0.71 7.83
N SER A 103 -10.45 1.35 8.93
CA SER A 103 -10.55 2.82 9.07
C SER A 103 -9.59 3.56 8.11
N GLN A 104 -8.42 2.99 7.85
CA GLN A 104 -7.40 3.55 6.96
C GLN A 104 -7.81 3.47 5.48
N GLY A 105 -8.57 2.46 5.06
CA GLY A 105 -8.95 2.28 3.65
C GLY A 105 -9.72 3.46 3.02
N PRO A 106 -10.78 3.99 3.65
CA PRO A 106 -11.46 5.21 3.19
C PRO A 106 -10.55 6.43 3.20
N LEU A 107 -9.74 6.60 4.24
CA LEU A 107 -8.80 7.71 4.34
C LEU A 107 -7.82 7.72 3.16
N HIS A 108 -7.24 6.55 2.84
CA HIS A 108 -6.42 6.35 1.65
C HIS A 108 -7.17 6.67 0.36
N HIS A 109 -8.39 6.13 0.21
CA HIS A 109 -9.19 6.36 -0.99
C HIS A 109 -9.41 7.85 -1.27
N TYR A 110 -9.83 8.61 -0.26
CA TYR A 110 -10.17 10.02 -0.44
C TYR A 110 -8.94 10.93 -0.58
N LEU A 111 -7.86 10.68 0.18
CA LEU A 111 -6.63 11.47 0.07
C LEU A 111 -5.95 11.28 -1.28
N TYR A 112 -5.86 10.04 -1.79
CA TYR A 112 -5.28 9.80 -3.12
C TYR A 112 -6.17 10.35 -4.23
N LYS A 113 -7.50 10.24 -4.11
CA LYS A 113 -8.44 10.87 -5.06
C LYS A 113 -8.37 12.40 -5.02
N TRP A 114 -8.08 13.01 -3.87
CA TRP A 114 -7.80 14.43 -3.78
C TRP A 114 -6.48 14.79 -4.47
N MET A 115 -5.41 14.05 -4.21
CA MET A 115 -4.10 14.26 -4.84
C MET A 115 -4.17 14.11 -6.37
N ASP A 116 -4.88 13.11 -6.89
CA ASP A 116 -5.04 12.90 -8.33
C ASP A 116 -5.87 13.98 -9.01
N ARG A 117 -6.81 14.61 -8.30
CA ARG A 117 -7.54 15.78 -8.80
C ARG A 117 -6.64 17.02 -8.87
N PHE A 118 -5.74 17.19 -7.92
CA PHE A 118 -4.83 18.34 -7.86
C PHE A 118 -3.62 18.20 -8.81
N LEU A 119 -3.12 16.98 -9.00
CA LEU A 119 -2.00 16.66 -9.88
C LEU A 119 -2.41 15.63 -10.94
N PRO A 120 -3.20 16.03 -11.95
CA PRO A 120 -3.58 15.12 -13.03
C PRO A 120 -2.36 14.75 -13.90
N GLY A 121 -2.38 13.52 -14.41
CA GLY A 121 -1.37 12.99 -15.31
C GLY A 121 -0.26 12.18 -14.65
N ALA A 122 0.64 11.66 -15.49
CA ALA A 122 1.70 10.73 -15.11
C ALA A 122 3.07 11.14 -15.69
N SER A 123 3.28 12.44 -15.92
CA SER A 123 4.61 12.93 -16.32
C SER A 123 5.61 12.71 -15.19
N VAL A 124 6.91 12.56 -15.51
CA VAL A 124 7.96 12.38 -14.50
C VAL A 124 7.93 13.50 -13.45
N SER A 125 7.73 14.76 -13.88
CA SER A 125 7.57 15.89 -12.96
C SER A 125 6.34 15.75 -12.05
N THR A 126 5.20 15.31 -12.60
CA THR A 126 3.99 15.04 -11.82
C THR A 126 4.23 13.93 -10.80
N VAL A 127 4.94 12.88 -11.16
CA VAL A 127 5.27 11.76 -10.25
C VAL A 127 6.13 12.23 -9.09
N PHE A 128 7.19 13.01 -9.33
CA PHE A 128 8.00 13.57 -8.25
C PHE A 128 7.20 14.50 -7.32
N LYS A 129 6.30 15.31 -7.88
CA LYS A 129 5.40 16.15 -7.07
C LYS A 129 4.45 15.30 -6.20
N LYS A 130 3.91 14.21 -6.76
CA LYS A 130 3.06 13.27 -6.02
C LYS A 130 3.82 12.59 -4.89
N ILE A 131 5.06 12.13 -5.14
CA ILE A 131 5.92 11.57 -4.09
C ILE A 131 6.19 12.60 -3.00
N GLY A 132 6.46 13.86 -3.37
CA GLY A 132 6.64 14.93 -2.39
C GLY A 132 5.39 15.16 -1.53
N ILE A 133 4.21 15.30 -2.14
CA ILE A 133 2.96 15.46 -1.38
C ILE A 133 2.68 14.24 -0.50
N ASP A 134 2.89 13.04 -1.04
CA ASP A 134 2.69 11.80 -0.33
C ASP A 134 3.53 11.79 0.95
N GLN A 135 4.83 12.01 0.83
CA GLN A 135 5.73 11.91 1.97
C GLN A 135 5.63 13.07 2.96
N PHE A 136 5.37 14.30 2.51
CA PHE A 136 5.34 15.47 3.41
C PHE A 136 3.96 15.79 4.00
N VAL A 137 2.88 15.28 3.40
CA VAL A 137 1.51 15.60 3.84
C VAL A 137 0.74 14.33 4.18
N ILE A 138 0.70 13.39 3.25
CA ILE A 138 -0.18 12.23 3.35
C ILE A 138 0.38 11.20 4.35
N SER A 139 1.66 10.85 4.28
CA SER A 139 2.33 9.92 5.20
C SER A 139 2.23 10.37 6.66
N PRO A 140 2.53 11.63 7.04
CA PRO A 140 2.31 12.12 8.41
C PRO A 140 0.88 11.93 8.90
N ILE A 141 -0.12 12.22 8.06
CA ILE A 141 -1.54 12.04 8.39
C ILE A 141 -1.85 10.56 8.63
N PHE A 142 -1.34 9.65 7.79
CA PHE A 142 -1.56 8.22 7.97
C PHE A 142 -0.89 7.67 9.22
N ILE A 143 0.36 8.06 9.50
CA ILE A 143 1.07 7.60 10.70
C ILE A 143 0.33 8.04 11.95
N VAL A 144 -0.07 9.31 12.03
CA VAL A 144 -0.81 9.84 13.19
C VAL A 144 -2.16 9.13 13.34
N THR A 145 -2.93 9.01 12.27
CA THR A 145 -4.24 8.34 12.34
C THR A 145 -4.12 6.85 12.63
N TYR A 146 -3.10 6.16 12.11
CA TYR A 146 -2.79 4.77 12.45
C TYR A 146 -2.52 4.63 13.95
N MET A 147 -1.59 5.42 14.50
CA MET A 147 -1.21 5.34 15.91
C MET A 147 -2.38 5.65 16.85
N TYR A 148 -3.14 6.71 16.59
CA TYR A 148 -4.32 7.04 17.39
C TYR A 148 -5.42 5.98 17.27
N SER A 149 -5.74 5.52 16.06
CA SER A 149 -6.79 4.51 15.90
C SER A 149 -6.40 3.19 16.56
N ALA A 150 -5.13 2.77 16.45
CA ALA A 150 -4.61 1.59 17.11
C ALA A 150 -4.72 1.70 18.64
N GLY A 151 -4.14 2.74 19.23
CA GLY A 151 -4.16 2.92 20.69
C GLY A 151 -5.58 3.06 21.25
N LEU A 152 -6.45 3.84 20.61
CA LEU A 152 -7.83 4.00 21.07
C LEU A 152 -8.65 2.71 20.98
N LEU A 153 -8.43 1.89 19.95
CA LEU A 153 -9.10 0.58 19.81
C LEU A 153 -8.59 -0.45 20.83
N GLU A 154 -7.31 -0.37 21.19
CA GLU A 154 -6.68 -1.18 22.25
C GLU A 154 -7.05 -0.70 23.67
N GLY A 155 -7.79 0.41 23.78
CA GLY A 155 -8.28 0.94 25.06
C GLY A 155 -7.35 1.95 25.73
N SER A 156 -6.29 2.41 25.05
CA SER A 156 -5.44 3.50 25.54
C SER A 156 -6.19 4.84 25.55
N SER A 157 -5.85 5.69 26.50
CA SER A 157 -6.29 7.08 26.53
C SER A 157 -5.61 7.92 25.44
N VAL A 158 -6.21 9.06 25.09
CA VAL A 158 -5.63 10.03 24.13
C VAL A 158 -4.23 10.49 24.57
N ARG A 159 -4.01 10.62 25.88
CA ARG A 159 -2.71 11.02 26.43
C ARG A 159 -1.65 9.94 26.17
N GLU A 160 -1.96 8.68 26.46
CA GLU A 160 -1.06 7.56 26.18
C GLU A 160 -0.75 7.44 24.69
N CYS A 161 -1.76 7.60 23.82
CA CYS A 161 -1.56 7.62 22.37
C CYS A 161 -0.61 8.75 21.94
N THR A 162 -0.77 9.93 22.54
CA THR A 162 0.08 11.10 22.24
C THR A 162 1.54 10.83 22.64
N ASP A 163 1.74 10.24 23.81
CA ASP A 163 3.08 9.92 24.30
C ASP A 163 3.72 8.79 23.49
N GLU A 164 2.94 7.78 23.07
CA GLU A 164 3.41 6.73 22.15
C GLU A 164 3.82 7.29 20.77
N ILE A 165 3.05 8.25 20.23
CA ILE A 165 3.40 8.93 18.98
C ILE A 165 4.73 9.67 19.12
N LYS A 166 4.94 10.43 20.20
CA LYS A 166 6.22 11.14 20.40
C LYS A 166 7.41 10.18 20.40
N ASP A 167 7.22 8.99 20.95
CA ASP A 167 8.26 7.96 21.04
C ASP A 167 8.52 7.26 19.69
N LYS A 168 7.46 6.87 18.97
CA LYS A 168 7.58 5.98 17.80
C LYS A 168 7.48 6.68 16.45
N TYR A 169 6.97 7.91 16.39
CA TYR A 169 6.68 8.60 15.13
C TYR A 169 7.89 8.68 14.21
N TRP A 170 9.05 9.10 14.74
CA TRP A 170 10.24 9.27 13.93
C TRP A 170 10.79 7.94 13.40
N THR A 171 10.70 6.86 14.18
CA THR A 171 11.02 5.51 13.70
C THR A 171 10.15 5.13 12.52
N ILE A 172 8.82 5.27 12.67
CA ILE A 172 7.86 4.89 11.64
C ILE A 172 8.05 5.76 10.39
N TYR A 173 8.16 7.08 10.58
CA TYR A 173 8.32 8.02 9.48
C TYR A 173 9.66 7.83 8.73
N THR A 174 10.74 7.52 9.43
CA THR A 174 12.02 7.18 8.79
C THR A 174 11.89 5.90 7.98
N ALA A 175 11.25 4.86 8.53
CA ALA A 175 10.99 3.63 7.80
C ALA A 175 10.11 3.88 6.57
N ASP A 176 9.08 4.75 6.67
CA ASP A 176 8.23 5.17 5.56
C ASP A 176 9.06 5.74 4.40
N TRP A 177 9.97 6.67 4.71
CA TRP A 177 10.91 7.28 3.75
C TRP A 177 11.91 6.30 3.14
N LEU A 178 12.31 5.27 3.88
CA LEU A 178 13.23 4.25 3.40
C LEU A 178 12.52 3.19 2.53
N VAL A 179 11.24 2.95 2.79
CA VAL A 179 10.45 1.93 2.10
C VAL A 179 9.80 2.51 0.85
N TRP A 180 9.02 3.58 0.96
CA TRP A 180 8.08 3.95 -0.09
C TRP A 180 8.70 4.66 -1.29
N PRO A 181 9.54 5.69 -1.17
CA PRO A 181 10.16 6.33 -2.33
C PRO A 181 10.98 5.35 -3.20
N PRO A 182 11.85 4.48 -2.64
CA PRO A 182 12.55 3.47 -3.44
C PRO A 182 11.59 2.44 -4.04
N THR A 183 10.58 2.00 -3.27
CA THR A 183 9.56 1.07 -3.74
C THR A 183 8.79 1.64 -4.93
N GLN A 184 8.35 2.90 -4.85
CA GLN A 184 7.62 3.57 -5.94
C GLN A 184 8.50 3.76 -7.17
N PHE A 185 9.76 4.12 -6.98
CA PHE A 185 10.73 4.21 -8.08
C PHE A 185 10.84 2.86 -8.81
N ILE A 186 11.01 1.75 -8.07
CA ILE A 186 11.09 0.41 -8.66
C ILE A 186 9.78 0.03 -9.35
N ASN A 187 8.65 0.30 -8.70
CA ASN A 187 7.31 -0.02 -9.21
C ASN A 187 7.04 0.64 -10.57
N PHE A 188 7.39 1.92 -10.72
CA PHE A 188 7.14 2.65 -11.96
C PHE A 188 8.20 2.40 -13.03
N TYR A 189 9.46 2.22 -12.65
CA TYR A 189 10.57 2.11 -13.59
C TYR A 189 10.83 0.67 -14.07
N PHE A 190 10.84 -0.32 -13.16
CA PHE A 190 11.21 -1.71 -13.47
C PHE A 190 10.01 -2.65 -13.62
N ILE A 191 8.94 -2.44 -12.84
CA ILE A 191 7.82 -3.40 -12.81
C ILE A 191 6.83 -3.13 -13.96
N ASN A 192 6.56 -4.18 -14.73
CA ASN A 192 5.57 -4.14 -15.80
C ASN A 192 4.18 -3.79 -15.22
N PRO A 193 3.40 -2.87 -15.85
CA PRO A 193 2.09 -2.43 -15.38
C PRO A 193 1.15 -3.54 -14.85
N GLN A 194 1.17 -4.73 -15.44
CA GLN A 194 0.32 -5.85 -15.02
C GLN A 194 0.68 -6.44 -13.64
N TYR A 195 1.92 -6.27 -13.17
CA TYR A 195 2.41 -6.82 -11.90
C TYR A 195 2.56 -5.78 -10.78
N ARG A 196 2.35 -4.49 -11.08
CA ARG A 196 2.57 -3.39 -10.12
C ARG A 196 1.73 -3.52 -8.85
N VAL A 197 0.45 -3.89 -8.99
CA VAL A 197 -0.45 -4.06 -7.85
C VAL A 197 0.02 -5.18 -6.93
N LEU A 198 0.47 -6.30 -7.50
CA LEU A 198 0.99 -7.43 -6.74
C LEU A 198 2.26 -7.05 -5.98
N TYR A 199 3.19 -6.36 -6.66
CA TYR A 199 4.44 -5.87 -6.06
C TYR A 199 4.16 -4.93 -4.89
N ILE A 200 3.32 -3.91 -5.09
CA ILE A 200 2.98 -2.95 -4.03
C ILE A 200 2.31 -3.66 -2.85
N ASN A 201 1.34 -4.54 -3.10
CA ASN A 201 0.67 -5.27 -2.01
C ASN A 201 1.63 -6.15 -1.22
N ALA A 202 2.66 -6.74 -1.85
CA ALA A 202 3.67 -7.52 -1.15
C ALA A 202 4.52 -6.64 -0.21
N ILE A 203 4.95 -5.46 -0.68
CA ILE A 203 5.67 -4.50 0.16
C ILE A 203 4.78 -3.95 1.27
N THR A 204 3.51 -3.64 0.97
CA THR A 204 2.51 -3.21 1.97
C THR A 204 2.34 -4.26 3.05
N MET A 205 2.31 -5.55 2.72
CA MET A 205 2.24 -6.62 3.72
C MET A 205 3.46 -6.55 4.67
N LEU A 206 4.68 -6.46 4.12
CA LEU A 206 5.89 -6.36 4.93
C LEU A 206 5.89 -5.11 5.82
N TYR A 207 5.42 -3.98 5.29
CA TYR A 207 5.30 -2.75 6.04
C TYR A 207 4.24 -2.85 7.16
N ASN A 208 3.11 -3.51 6.92
CA ASN A 208 2.11 -3.77 7.96
C ASN A 208 2.65 -4.66 9.08
N VAL A 209 3.44 -5.70 8.75
CA VAL A 209 4.14 -6.51 9.75
C VAL A 209 5.05 -5.62 10.59
N PHE A 210 5.84 -4.75 9.95
CA PHE A 210 6.69 -3.79 10.64
C PHE A 210 5.89 -2.85 11.55
N LEU A 211 4.80 -2.25 11.05
CA LEU A 211 3.95 -1.35 11.84
C LEU A 211 3.37 -2.06 13.06
N CYS A 212 2.78 -3.25 12.88
CA CYS A 212 2.22 -4.05 13.97
C CYS A 212 3.30 -4.42 14.98
N TYR A 213 4.50 -4.76 14.52
CA TYR A 213 5.64 -5.07 15.38
C TYR A 213 6.09 -3.84 16.19
N ILE A 214 6.32 -2.69 15.56
CA ILE A 214 6.70 -1.44 16.24
C ILE A 214 5.62 -0.97 17.22
N LYS A 215 4.34 -1.10 16.86
CA LYS A 215 3.23 -0.73 17.74
C LYS A 215 3.27 -1.49 19.07
N HIS A 216 3.72 -2.75 19.07
CA HIS A 216 3.66 -3.62 20.26
C HIS A 216 5.02 -3.91 20.91
N ASN A 217 6.12 -3.45 20.33
CA ASN A 217 7.47 -3.67 20.84
C ASN A 217 8.22 -2.33 20.98
N GLU A 218 9.02 -2.21 22.04
CA GLU A 218 9.83 -0.99 22.30
C GLU A 218 11.21 -1.02 21.64
N ASP A 219 11.61 -2.15 21.06
CA ASP A 219 13.01 -2.46 20.76
C ASP A 219 13.61 -1.74 19.53
N LEU A 220 12.78 -1.10 18.72
CA LEU A 220 13.18 -0.53 17.42
C LEU A 220 13.03 0.99 17.42
N ARG A 221 13.44 1.65 18.50
CA ARG A 221 13.56 3.11 18.55
C ARG A 221 14.76 3.56 17.69
N ILE A 222 14.51 4.19 16.55
CA ILE A 222 15.55 4.93 15.84
C ILE A 222 15.66 6.30 16.51
N ASN A 223 16.58 6.43 17.47
CA ASN A 223 16.92 7.72 18.05
C ASN A 223 17.66 8.57 17.01
N LEU A 224 16.92 9.43 16.30
CA LEU A 224 17.49 10.47 15.42
C LEU A 224 18.13 11.62 16.20
N GLY A 225 17.94 11.67 17.51
CA GLY A 225 18.72 12.50 18.42
C GLY A 225 19.83 11.64 19.04
N GLY A 226 21.07 11.84 18.57
CA GLY A 226 22.22 11.36 19.29
C GLY A 226 22.18 11.90 20.72
N SER A 227 21.95 11.02 21.68
CA SER A 227 22.40 11.20 23.05
C SER A 227 23.14 9.94 23.43
N ASP A 228 24.45 10.09 23.53
CA ASP A 228 25.33 9.32 24.39
C ASP A 228 24.73 9.22 25.80
N ALA A 229 23.85 8.25 26.01
CA ALA A 229 23.33 7.93 27.33
C ALA A 229 23.27 6.41 27.55
N VAL A 230 24.32 5.69 27.12
CA VAL A 230 24.66 4.39 27.70
C VAL A 230 26.18 4.26 27.76
N LYS A 231 26.76 4.76 28.86
CA LYS A 231 27.75 4.07 29.71
C LYS A 231 28.34 5.07 30.71
N LYS A 232 27.90 4.98 31.96
CA LYS A 232 28.76 4.51 33.05
C LYS A 232 27.95 4.41 34.34
N ASP A 233 27.99 3.21 34.90
CA ASP A 233 27.96 2.94 36.33
C ASP A 233 28.98 3.81 37.08
#